data_AF-A0A9Q1HI99-F1
#
_entry.id   AF-A0A9Q1HI99-F1
#
_cell.length_a   1.000
_cell.length_b   1.000
_cell.length_c   1.000
_cell.angle_alpha   90.00
_cell.angle_beta   90.00
_cell.angle_gamma   90.00
#
_symmetry.space_group_name_H-M   'P 1'
#
loop_
_entity.id
_entity.type
_entity.pdbx_description
1 polymer ?
#
loop_
_entity_poly.entity_id
_entity_poly.type
_entity_poly.pdbx_seq_one_letter_code
_entity_poly.pdbx_strand_id
1 'polypeptide(L)'
;MLTILNEFRYASGLKINLGKSHLFPWGPLFLNRPEHLCDFVIIPSFGPMKFLGISFNHNGDDLFRLNYLQKLSRLKSILHVWSMRDLTPIGKYHCKIICAIATFFFLFQVLPDPPDYFIIKDVQGCIFDFIWSGDPDKVRRNTMYNSIENGGYKVLM
;
A
#
# COMPACT_ATOMS: atom_id res chain seq x y z
N MET A 1 -28.90 6.20 -16.13
CA MET A 1 -27.43 6.37 -15.99
C MET A 1 -26.67 5.89 -17.25
N LEU A 2 -26.87 4.65 -17.72
CA LEU A 2 -26.26 4.16 -18.97
C LEU A 2 -26.66 4.97 -20.22
N THR A 3 -27.88 5.49 -20.25
CA THR A 3 -28.38 6.40 -21.30
C THR A 3 -27.55 7.68 -21.41
N ILE A 4 -27.32 8.35 -20.28
CA ILE A 4 -26.51 9.58 -20.20
C ILE A 4 -25.07 9.31 -20.67
N LEU A 5 -24.49 8.18 -20.30
CA LEU A 5 -23.13 7.81 -20.71
C LEU A 5 -23.05 7.53 -22.22
N ASN A 6 -24.11 6.99 -22.82
CA ASN A 6 -24.20 6.83 -24.27
C ASN A 6 -24.38 8.17 -24.98
N GLU A 7 -25.17 9.10 -24.44
CA GLU A 7 -25.28 10.46 -24.98
C GLU A 7 -23.94 11.21 -24.91
N PHE A 8 -23.25 11.12 -23.78
CA PHE A 8 -21.91 11.68 -23.62
C PHE A 8 -20.91 11.08 -24.62
N ARG A 9 -21.03 9.78 -24.93
CA ARG A 9 -20.22 9.15 -25.98
C ARG A 9 -20.47 9.78 -27.34
N TYR A 10 -21.71 10.11 -27.68
CA TYR A 10 -22.01 10.77 -28.96
C TYR A 10 -21.43 12.18 -29.04
N ALA A 11 -21.44 12.93 -27.93
CA ALA A 11 -20.88 14.28 -27.89
C ALA A 11 -19.33 14.31 -27.85
N SER A 12 -18.70 13.39 -27.11
CA SER A 12 -17.25 13.40 -26.83
C SER A 12 -16.43 12.38 -27.62
N GLY A 13 -17.06 11.36 -28.20
CA GLY A 13 -16.38 10.19 -28.76
C GLY A 13 -15.85 9.18 -27.73
N LEU A 14 -15.95 9.46 -26.43
CA LEU A 14 -15.41 8.58 -25.37
C LEU A 14 -16.38 7.42 -25.06
N LYS A 15 -15.86 6.19 -25.07
CA LYS A 15 -16.64 4.97 -24.78
C LYS A 15 -16.14 4.29 -23.50
N ILE A 16 -17.08 3.83 -22.68
CA ILE A 16 -16.80 3.04 -21.47
C ILE A 16 -16.15 1.70 -21.85
N ASN A 17 -15.10 1.35 -21.11
CA ASN A 17 -14.50 0.02 -21.20
C ASN A 17 -15.25 -0.95 -20.27
N LEU A 18 -16.28 -1.59 -20.82
CA LEU A 18 -17.12 -2.54 -20.08
C LEU A 18 -16.32 -3.71 -19.47
N GLY A 19 -15.19 -4.10 -20.06
CA GLY A 19 -14.33 -5.17 -19.51
C GLY A 19 -13.51 -4.75 -18.29
N LYS A 20 -13.34 -3.43 -18.06
CA LYS A 20 -12.66 -2.89 -16.88
C LYS A 20 -13.61 -2.22 -15.89
N SER A 21 -14.85 -1.97 -16.30
CA SER A 21 -15.88 -1.38 -15.48
C SER A 21 -16.59 -2.49 -14.71
N HIS A 22 -16.67 -2.34 -13.39
CA HIS A 22 -17.40 -3.24 -12.52
C HIS A 22 -18.33 -2.43 -11.64
N LEU A 23 -19.49 -3.01 -11.35
CA LEU A 23 -20.39 -2.46 -10.35
C LEU A 23 -19.94 -2.98 -8.99
N PHE A 24 -19.64 -2.09 -8.06
CA PHE A 24 -19.15 -2.44 -6.73
C PHE A 24 -20.16 -1.96 -5.70
N PRO A 25 -21.10 -2.82 -5.26
CA PRO A 25 -22.08 -2.48 -4.24
C PRO A 25 -21.38 -2.11 -2.93
N TRP A 26 -21.74 -0.97 -2.37
CA TRP A 26 -21.14 -0.45 -1.14
C TRP A 26 -22.22 -0.22 -0.08
N GLY A 27 -21.88 -0.47 1.19
CA GLY A 27 -22.80 -0.29 2.31
C GLY A 27 -23.95 -1.32 2.34
N PRO A 28 -25.09 -0.99 2.97
CA PRO A 28 -26.21 -1.93 3.19
C PRO A 28 -26.79 -2.54 1.90
N LEU A 29 -26.56 -1.91 0.75
CA LEU A 29 -26.93 -2.40 -0.58
C LEU A 29 -26.21 -3.71 -0.96
N PHE A 30 -25.10 -4.04 -0.30
CA PHE A 30 -24.41 -5.32 -0.47
C PHE A 30 -25.13 -6.48 0.23
N LEU A 31 -25.77 -6.23 1.38
CA LEU A 31 -26.41 -7.27 2.20
C LEU A 31 -27.71 -7.77 1.56
N ASN A 32 -28.44 -6.86 0.92
CA ASN A 32 -29.62 -7.17 0.13
C ASN A 32 -29.19 -7.32 -1.32
N ARG A 33 -28.57 -8.45 -1.70
CA ARG A 33 -28.22 -8.77 -3.10
C ARG A 33 -29.43 -8.45 -3.99
N PRO A 34 -29.43 -7.32 -4.73
CA PRO A 34 -30.57 -7.01 -5.56
C PRO A 34 -30.46 -7.94 -6.76
N GLU A 35 -31.39 -8.88 -6.90
CA GLU A 35 -31.52 -9.71 -8.10
C GLU A 35 -31.60 -8.83 -9.38
N HIS A 36 -32.04 -7.58 -9.21
CA HIS A 36 -32.08 -6.51 -10.22
C HIS A 36 -30.72 -5.94 -10.65
N LEU A 37 -29.60 -6.31 -10.02
CA LEU A 37 -28.27 -5.90 -10.52
C LEU A 37 -27.84 -6.69 -11.76
N CYS A 38 -28.47 -7.83 -12.02
CA CYS A 38 -28.22 -8.66 -13.21
C CYS A 38 -28.70 -8.00 -14.52
N ASP A 39 -29.55 -6.97 -14.43
CA ASP A 39 -30.06 -6.23 -15.60
C ASP A 39 -29.05 -5.21 -16.14
N PHE A 40 -27.92 -5.01 -15.44
CA PHE A 40 -26.83 -4.16 -15.93
C PHE A 40 -25.86 -4.97 -16.80
N VAL A 41 -25.46 -4.39 -17.93
CA VAL A 41 -24.37 -4.90 -18.79
C VAL A 41 -23.04 -5.00 -18.04
N ILE A 42 -22.91 -4.30 -16.91
CA ILE A 42 -21.72 -4.24 -16.07
C ILE A 42 -21.83 -5.30 -14.97
N ILE A 43 -20.91 -6.25 -14.99
CA ILE A 43 -20.89 -7.37 -14.04
C ILE A 43 -20.57 -6.84 -12.63
N PRO A 44 -21.37 -7.20 -11.61
CA PRO A 44 -21.06 -6.86 -10.23
C PRO A 44 -19.79 -7.59 -9.76
N SER A 45 -18.86 -6.87 -9.16
CA SER A 45 -17.71 -7.45 -8.48
C SER A 45 -18.04 -7.66 -7.01
N PHE A 46 -17.95 -8.91 -6.57
CA PHE A 46 -18.09 -9.30 -5.15
C PHE A 46 -16.73 -9.52 -4.46
N GLY A 47 -15.62 -9.39 -5.20
CA GLY A 47 -14.25 -9.47 -4.69
C GLY A 47 -13.64 -8.10 -4.41
N PRO A 48 -12.41 -8.06 -3.88
CA PRO A 48 -11.75 -6.81 -3.56
C PRO A 48 -11.53 -5.95 -4.81
N MET A 49 -11.97 -4.69 -4.75
CA MET A 49 -11.82 -3.72 -5.83
C MET A 49 -10.64 -2.80 -5.57
N LYS A 50 -9.83 -2.54 -6.61
CA LYS A 50 -8.71 -1.61 -6.53
C LYS A 50 -9.08 -0.25 -7.11
N PHE A 51 -8.95 0.80 -6.31
CA PHE A 51 -9.16 2.19 -6.70
C PHE A 51 -7.95 3.04 -6.30
N LEU A 52 -7.36 3.74 -7.27
CA LEU A 52 -6.17 4.60 -7.08
C LEU A 52 -4.99 3.94 -6.33
N GLY A 53 -4.85 2.63 -6.46
CA GLY A 53 -3.78 1.87 -5.79
C GLY A 53 -4.15 1.27 -4.44
N ILE A 54 -5.34 1.60 -3.91
CA ILE A 54 -5.90 1.03 -2.66
C ILE A 54 -6.90 -0.06 -3.02
N SER A 55 -6.84 -1.18 -2.31
CA SER A 55 -7.77 -2.30 -2.45
C SER A 55 -8.80 -2.27 -1.32
N PHE A 56 -10.06 -2.39 -1.68
CA PHE A 56 -11.22 -2.34 -0.78
C PHE A 56 -11.99 -3.66 -0.87
N ASN A 57 -12.54 -4.11 0.24
CA ASN A 57 -13.53 -5.19 0.28
C ASN A 57 -14.89 -4.62 0.75
N HIS A 58 -15.96 -5.41 0.58
CA HIS A 58 -17.31 -4.97 0.96
C HIS A 58 -17.50 -4.78 2.47
N ASN A 59 -16.73 -5.48 3.29
CA ASN A 59 -16.89 -5.47 4.74
C ASN A 59 -16.01 -4.41 5.44
N GLY A 60 -15.09 -3.75 4.74
CA GLY A 60 -14.19 -2.73 5.30
C GLY A 60 -13.14 -3.25 6.30
N ASP A 61 -13.36 -4.41 6.92
CA ASP A 61 -12.57 -4.94 8.03
C ASP A 61 -11.13 -5.37 7.67
N ASP A 62 -10.77 -5.37 6.37
CA ASP A 62 -9.52 -5.96 5.89
C ASP A 62 -8.60 -4.96 5.17
N LEU A 63 -8.87 -3.65 5.28
CA LEU A 63 -8.09 -2.60 4.62
C LEU A 63 -6.61 -2.67 4.98
N PHE A 64 -6.31 -2.99 6.25
CA PHE A 64 -4.94 -3.16 6.72
C PHE A 64 -4.22 -4.27 5.94
N ARG A 65 -4.80 -5.49 5.94
CA ARG A 65 -4.21 -6.67 5.32
C ARG A 65 -4.07 -6.50 3.81
N LEU A 66 -5.10 -5.98 3.16
CA LEU A 66 -5.17 -5.83 1.71
C LEU A 66 -4.14 -4.82 1.18
N ASN A 67 -3.79 -3.80 1.96
CA ASN A 67 -2.93 -2.71 1.50
C ASN A 67 -1.55 -2.72 2.15
N TYR A 68 -1.47 -2.71 3.48
CA TYR A 68 -0.20 -2.56 4.20
C TYR A 68 0.69 -3.79 4.09
N LEU A 69 0.13 -5.01 4.23
CA LEU A 69 0.94 -6.23 4.13
C LEU A 69 1.50 -6.44 2.71
N GLN A 70 0.74 -6.06 1.68
CA GLN A 70 1.24 -6.11 0.30
C GLN A 70 2.43 -5.16 0.12
N LYS A 71 2.38 -3.95 0.69
CA LYS A 71 3.51 -3.02 0.67
C LYS A 71 4.69 -3.52 1.49
N LEU A 72 4.45 -4.16 2.63
CA LEU A 72 5.51 -4.79 3.44
C LEU A 72 6.24 -5.89 2.67
N SER A 73 5.51 -6.77 1.97
CA SER A 73 6.12 -7.80 1.13
C SER A 73 6.99 -7.20 0.02
N ARG A 74 6.51 -6.12 -0.61
CA ARG A 74 7.28 -5.37 -1.61
C ARG A 74 8.51 -4.71 -1.01
N LEU A 75 8.41 -4.13 0.18
CA LEU A 75 9.54 -3.57 0.93
C LEU A 75 10.60 -4.64 1.16
N LYS A 76 10.23 -5.78 1.74
CA LYS A 76 11.13 -6.92 1.98
C LYS A 76 11.84 -7.36 0.70
N SER A 77 11.09 -7.48 -0.40
CA SER A 77 11.64 -7.88 -1.70
C SER A 77 12.67 -6.87 -2.23
N ILE A 78 12.39 -5.57 -2.12
CA ILE A 78 13.33 -4.52 -2.50
C ILE A 78 14.58 -4.61 -1.62
N LEU A 79 14.42 -4.60 -0.29
CA LEU A 79 15.56 -4.65 0.64
C LEU A 79 16.42 -5.90 0.41
N HIS A 80 15.81 -7.05 0.14
CA HIS A 80 16.53 -8.29 -0.17
C HIS A 80 17.38 -8.20 -1.45
N VAL A 81 16.85 -7.65 -2.53
CA VAL A 81 17.65 -7.43 -3.76
C VAL A 81 18.83 -6.51 -3.50
N TRP A 82 18.64 -5.51 -2.64
CA TRP A 82 19.70 -4.55 -2.30
C TRP A 82 20.68 -5.09 -1.26
N SER A 83 20.30 -6.09 -0.46
CA SER A 83 21.20 -6.69 0.53
C SER A 83 22.33 -7.49 -0.12
N MET A 84 22.16 -7.87 -1.39
CA MET A 84 23.21 -8.50 -2.20
C MET A 84 24.34 -7.54 -2.58
N ARG A 85 24.16 -6.22 -2.38
CA ARG A 85 25.18 -5.22 -2.68
C ARG A 85 25.95 -4.85 -1.41
N ASP A 86 27.26 -4.70 -1.56
CA ASP A 86 28.11 -4.25 -0.47
C ASP A 86 27.97 -2.72 -0.30
N LEU A 87 27.10 -2.33 0.63
CA LEU A 87 26.77 -0.95 0.93
C LEU A 87 27.10 -0.67 2.39
N THR A 88 27.66 0.51 2.64
CA THR A 88 27.82 1.01 4.01
C THR A 88 26.45 1.17 4.70
N PRO A 89 26.37 1.08 6.04
CA PRO A 89 25.12 1.29 6.77
C PRO A 89 24.40 2.60 6.39
N ILE A 90 25.16 3.67 6.18
CA ILE A 90 24.63 4.96 5.76
C ILE A 90 24.12 4.94 4.30
N GLY A 91 24.82 4.25 3.40
CA GLY A 91 24.40 4.07 2.01
C GLY A 91 23.12 3.23 1.87
N LYS A 92 23.01 2.18 2.70
CA LYS A 92 21.79 1.37 2.84
C LYS A 92 20.59 2.23 3.26
N TYR A 93 20.77 3.07 4.27
CA TYR A 93 19.71 3.96 4.75
C TYR A 93 19.27 5.00 3.69
N HIS A 94 20.18 5.83 3.21
CA HIS A 94 19.83 6.95 2.34
C HIS A 94 19.27 6.54 0.99
N CYS A 95 19.81 5.49 0.36
CA CYS A 95 19.52 5.22 -1.04
C CYS A 95 18.21 4.44 -1.24
N LYS A 96 17.79 3.64 -0.25
CA LYS A 96 16.69 2.67 -0.43
C LYS A 96 15.65 2.65 0.65
N ILE A 97 16.03 2.87 1.91
CA ILE A 97 15.04 2.93 2.99
C ILE A 97 14.12 4.14 2.78
N ILE A 98 14.66 5.31 2.41
CA ILE A 98 13.84 6.50 2.10
C ILE A 98 12.88 6.24 0.93
N CYS A 99 13.37 5.68 -0.19
CA CYS A 99 12.51 5.38 -1.35
C CYS A 99 11.43 4.34 -1.01
N ALA A 100 11.74 3.36 -0.17
CA ALA A 100 10.79 2.32 0.17
C ALA A 100 9.75 2.80 1.20
N ILE A 101 10.14 3.62 2.19
CA ILE A 101 9.21 4.29 3.12
C ILE A 101 8.26 5.23 2.36
N ALA A 102 8.74 5.95 1.35
CA ALA A 102 7.89 6.80 0.52
C ALA A 102 6.70 6.06 -0.12
N THR A 103 6.80 4.73 -0.29
CA THR A 103 5.68 3.93 -0.81
C THR A 103 4.55 3.69 0.19
N PHE A 104 4.82 3.84 1.49
CA PHE A 104 3.83 3.76 2.57
C PHE A 104 3.16 5.09 2.85
N PHE A 105 3.82 6.21 2.53
CA PHE A 105 3.32 7.56 2.81
C PHE A 105 1.89 7.79 2.30
N PHE A 106 1.60 7.35 1.07
CA PHE A 106 0.24 7.44 0.51
C PHE A 106 -0.78 6.59 1.29
N LEU A 107 -0.37 5.44 1.84
CA LEU A 107 -1.28 4.62 2.66
C LEU A 107 -1.61 5.32 3.97
N PHE A 108 -0.61 5.87 4.65
CA PHE A 108 -0.81 6.60 5.92
C PHE A 108 -1.70 7.83 5.77
N GLN A 109 -1.72 8.45 4.58
CA GLN A 109 -2.57 9.62 4.32
C GLN A 109 -4.05 9.27 4.06
N VAL A 110 -4.32 8.08 3.51
CA VAL A 110 -5.63 7.73 2.95
C VAL A 110 -6.36 6.67 3.76
N LEU A 111 -5.63 5.81 4.46
CA LEU A 111 -6.18 4.73 5.28
C LEU A 111 -6.07 5.08 6.77
N PRO A 112 -6.90 4.43 7.62
CA PRO A 112 -6.67 4.47 9.06
C PRO A 112 -5.25 4.04 9.41
N ASP A 113 -4.77 4.56 10.54
CA ASP A 113 -3.45 4.23 11.05
C ASP A 113 -3.33 2.71 11.24
N PRO A 114 -2.22 2.10 10.78
CA PRO A 114 -1.98 0.70 11.04
C PRO A 114 -1.70 0.49 12.54
N PRO A 115 -1.83 -0.74 13.04
CA PRO A 115 -1.45 -1.04 14.41
C PRO A 115 0.02 -0.68 14.71
N ASP A 116 0.31 -0.14 15.89
CA ASP A 116 1.67 0.25 16.29
C ASP A 116 2.69 -0.89 16.13
N TYR A 117 2.27 -2.12 16.40
CA TYR A 117 3.14 -3.29 16.26
C TYR A 117 3.62 -3.48 14.81
N PHE A 118 2.83 -3.09 13.81
CA PHE A 118 3.21 -3.20 12.40
C PHE A 118 4.36 -2.25 12.07
N ILE A 119 4.29 -1.01 12.54
CA ILE A 119 5.36 -0.03 12.33
C ILE A 119 6.64 -0.50 13.04
N ILE A 120 6.53 -0.88 14.31
CA ILE A 120 7.69 -1.19 15.15
C ILE A 120 8.30 -2.56 14.82
N LYS A 121 7.49 -3.61 14.69
CA LYS A 121 8.01 -4.97 14.51
C LYS A 121 8.29 -5.26 13.04
N ASP A 122 7.35 -4.91 12.15
CA ASP A 122 7.47 -5.32 10.76
C ASP A 122 8.29 -4.32 9.95
N VAL A 123 7.95 -3.03 9.98
CA VAL A 123 8.62 -2.03 9.14
C VAL A 123 10.01 -1.71 9.68
N GLN A 124 10.13 -1.29 10.95
CA GLN A 124 11.42 -0.98 11.56
C GLN A 124 12.30 -2.22 11.67
N GLY A 125 11.73 -3.40 12.01
CA GLY A 125 12.46 -4.66 11.99
C GLY A 125 13.15 -4.91 10.65
N CYS A 126 12.40 -4.85 9.55
CA CYS A 126 12.96 -5.04 8.20
C CYS A 126 14.07 -4.03 7.86
N ILE A 127 13.92 -2.78 8.31
CA ILE A 127 14.90 -1.71 8.08
C ILE A 127 16.21 -2.02 8.81
N PHE A 128 16.14 -2.37 10.09
CA PHE A 128 17.33 -2.67 10.89
C PHE A 128 18.00 -3.97 10.44
N ASP A 129 17.21 -5.00 10.13
CA ASP A 129 17.72 -6.25 9.55
C ASP A 129 18.48 -5.98 8.25
N PHE A 130 17.96 -5.10 7.39
CA PHE A 130 18.66 -4.71 6.16
C PHE A 130 19.93 -3.92 6.42
N ILE A 131 19.91 -2.93 7.33
CA ILE A 131 21.07 -2.12 7.69
C ILE A 131 22.22 -3.03 8.17
N TRP A 132 21.91 -3.98 9.06
CA TRP A 132 22.89 -4.88 9.65
C TRP A 132 23.11 -6.17 8.86
N SER A 133 22.50 -6.34 7.69
CA SER A 133 22.62 -7.57 6.88
C SER A 133 22.18 -8.84 7.63
N GLY A 134 21.23 -8.73 8.55
CA GLY A 134 20.79 -9.84 9.41
C GLY A 134 21.68 -10.10 10.63
N ASP A 135 22.79 -9.38 10.80
CA ASP A 135 23.55 -9.40 12.05
C ASP A 135 22.76 -8.70 13.17
N PRO A 136 23.05 -9.01 14.46
CA PRO A 136 22.57 -8.22 15.57
C PRO A 136 22.96 -6.74 15.45
N ASP A 137 22.10 -5.87 15.99
CA ASP A 137 22.32 -4.42 16.00
C ASP A 137 23.68 -4.07 16.64
N LYS A 138 24.63 -3.58 15.84
CA LYS A 138 25.97 -3.19 16.32
C LYS A 138 25.95 -1.85 17.07
N VAL A 139 24.92 -1.04 16.82
CA VAL A 139 24.68 0.26 17.47
C VAL A 139 23.23 0.27 17.96
N ARG A 140 23.01 0.81 19.16
CA ARG A 140 21.67 0.94 19.75
C ARG A 140 20.76 1.75 18.83
N ARG A 141 19.55 1.25 18.55
CA ARG A 141 18.57 1.92 17.66
C ARG A 141 18.30 3.37 18.01
N ASN A 142 18.16 3.70 19.30
CA ASN A 142 17.97 5.08 19.74
C ASN A 142 19.10 6.02 19.30
N THR A 143 20.34 5.54 19.25
CA THR A 143 21.48 6.31 18.73
C THR A 143 21.38 6.49 17.22
N MET A 144 20.88 5.50 16.50
CA MET A 144 20.72 5.55 15.04
C MET A 144 19.68 6.59 14.59
N TYR A 145 18.68 6.86 15.43
CA TYR A 145 17.65 7.88 15.18
C TYR A 145 18.16 9.32 15.29
N ASN A 146 19.25 9.55 16.03
CA ASN A 146 19.84 10.87 16.19
C ASN A 146 20.33 11.43 14.85
N SER A 147 20.42 12.75 14.75
CA SER A 147 21.02 13.40 13.59
C SER A 147 22.51 13.07 13.44
N ILE A 148 23.04 13.30 12.24
CA ILE A 148 24.45 13.01 11.91
C ILE A 148 25.40 13.80 12.82
N GLU A 149 25.06 15.06 13.12
CA GLU A 149 25.82 15.92 14.05
C GLU A 149 25.88 15.36 15.49
N ASN A 150 24.88 14.56 15.87
CA ASN A 150 24.78 13.91 17.18
C ASN A 150 25.26 12.44 17.13
N GLY A 151 26.04 12.07 16.10
CA GLY A 151 26.62 10.73 15.95
C GLY A 151 25.63 9.64 15.51
N GLY A 152 24.43 10.01 15.07
CA GLY A 152 23.44 9.08 14.51
C GLY A 152 23.40 9.07 12.98
N TYR A 153 22.42 8.37 12.40
CA TYR A 153 22.22 8.31 10.94
C TYR A 153 20.89 8.93 10.48
N LYS A 154 20.17 9.59 11.39
CA LYS A 154 18.85 10.19 11.15
C LYS A 154 17.88 9.16 10.55
N VAL A 155 17.89 7.94 11.09
CA VAL A 155 16.98 6.88 10.67
C VAL A 155 15.55 7.28 11.02
N LEU A 156 14.68 7.35 10.02
CA LEU A 156 13.27 7.69 10.18
C LEU A 156 12.58 6.62 11.04
N MET A 157 11.86 7.09 12.06
CA MET A 157 10.98 6.31 12.94
C MET A 157 9.54 6.46 12.47
#